data_AF-A0A815AU16-F1
#
_entry.id   AF-A0A815AU16-F1
#
_cell.length_a   1.000
_cell.length_b   1.000
_cell.length_c   1.000
_cell.angle_alpha   90.00
_cell.angle_beta   90.00
_cell.angle_gamma   90.00
#
_symmetry.space_group_name_H-M   'P 1'
#
loop_
_entity.id
_entity.type
_entity.pdbx_description
1 polymer ?
#
loop_
_entity_poly.entity_id
_entity_poly.type
_entity_poly.pdbx_seq_one_letter_code
_entity_poly.pdbx_strand_id
1 'polypeptide(L)'
;MPQKSRRSFHSQFTISGLWEHQDESQLQVQELSAEEEKWASVMEVDDEKERNESKGVDGENFNLKLDLPMIGDLFEMCKSFCGPRNLSTLIYTILRYLGLSWRRADDLLRSIGANTCETAHKWAEIFISGDIEIFQAEGRGGKHHESFFDVFPELEKAAKAFAIKSCSRKLADFTAVDLANFIDTTFYELTQTSKLNDTLVRSIESCRLDLRR
;
A
#
# COMPACT_ATOMS: atom_id res chain seq x y z
N MET A 1 34.01 -14.28 25.16
CA MET A 1 33.82 -14.12 23.69
C MET A 1 32.37 -14.44 23.37
N PRO A 2 31.57 -13.53 22.78
CA PRO A 2 30.19 -13.84 22.43
C PRO A 2 30.10 -14.38 20.98
N GLN A 3 29.51 -15.56 20.82
CA GLN A 3 29.19 -16.13 19.52
C GLN A 3 28.03 -15.37 18.87
N LYS A 4 28.28 -14.72 17.73
CA LYS A 4 27.25 -14.15 16.87
C LYS A 4 26.56 -15.28 16.11
N SER A 5 25.29 -15.52 16.41
CA SER A 5 24.42 -16.39 15.61
C SER A 5 24.15 -15.72 14.26
N ARG A 6 24.64 -16.33 13.17
CA ARG A 6 24.24 -16.05 11.80
C ARG A 6 22.95 -16.83 11.52
N ARG A 7 21.82 -16.13 11.35
CA ARG A 7 20.68 -16.68 10.60
C ARG A 7 20.63 -16.02 9.24
N SER A 8 21.25 -16.70 8.29
CA SER A 8 20.97 -16.55 6.86
C SER A 8 19.61 -17.19 6.60
N PHE A 9 18.62 -16.41 6.17
CA PHE A 9 17.45 -16.94 5.46
C PHE A 9 17.60 -16.51 4.01
N HIS A 10 18.23 -17.37 3.21
CA HIS A 10 18.04 -17.39 1.76
C HIS A 10 16.76 -18.19 1.49
N SER A 11 15.69 -17.50 1.10
CA SER A 11 14.58 -18.12 0.39
C SER A 11 14.57 -17.51 -1.00
N GLN A 12 15.23 -18.19 -1.94
CA GLN A 12 15.02 -17.98 -3.35
C GLN A 12 13.80 -18.82 -3.74
N PHE A 13 12.62 -18.21 -3.79
CA PHE A 13 11.51 -18.75 -4.57
C PHE A 13 11.59 -18.13 -5.95
N THR A 14 12.32 -18.77 -6.86
CA THR A 14 12.23 -18.51 -8.29
C THR A 14 10.92 -19.11 -8.81
N ILE A 15 9.84 -18.32 -8.78
CA ILE A 15 8.67 -18.53 -9.63
C ILE A 15 9.07 -18.02 -11.02
N SER A 16 9.89 -18.78 -11.76
CA SER A 16 10.30 -18.40 -13.12
C SER A 16 9.99 -19.45 -14.19
N GLY A 17 9.14 -20.43 -13.89
CA GLY A 17 8.90 -21.57 -14.79
C GLY A 17 7.47 -21.73 -15.32
N LEU A 18 6.53 -20.84 -14.99
CA LEU A 18 5.11 -21.02 -15.35
C LEU A 18 4.54 -19.94 -16.29
N TRP A 19 5.42 -19.14 -16.91
CA TRP A 19 5.03 -18.09 -17.86
C TRP A 19 5.83 -18.12 -19.17
N GLU A 20 6.63 -19.17 -19.43
CA GLU A 20 7.51 -19.26 -20.60
C GLU A 20 6.80 -19.65 -21.92
N HIS A 21 5.48 -19.54 -22.00
CA HIS A 21 4.76 -19.64 -23.26
C HIS A 21 3.65 -18.59 -23.35
N GLN A 22 4.00 -17.38 -23.81
CA GLN A 22 3.06 -16.54 -24.56
C GLN A 22 3.82 -15.50 -25.41
N ASP A 23 4.33 -15.99 -26.53
CA ASP A 23 4.85 -15.19 -27.64
C ASP A 23 3.72 -14.99 -28.68
N GLU A 24 2.57 -14.46 -28.23
CA GLU A 24 1.41 -14.08 -29.07
C GLU A 24 0.82 -12.73 -28.60
N SER A 25 1.68 -11.74 -28.40
CA SER A 25 1.36 -10.45 -27.76
C SER A 25 0.70 -9.40 -28.67
N GLN A 26 -0.22 -9.79 -29.57
CA GLN A 26 -1.06 -8.83 -30.30
C GLN A 26 -2.55 -9.20 -30.41
N LEU A 27 -2.97 -10.41 -30.04
CA LEU A 27 -4.40 -10.80 -30.00
C LEU A 27 -5.00 -10.73 -28.58
N GLN A 28 -4.19 -10.80 -27.52
CA GLN A 28 -4.68 -10.81 -26.13
C GLN A 28 -5.11 -9.45 -25.56
N VAL A 29 -4.70 -8.33 -26.17
CA VAL A 29 -5.07 -6.99 -25.67
C VAL A 29 -6.58 -6.72 -25.87
N GLN A 30 -7.23 -7.38 -26.84
CA GLN A 30 -8.68 -7.27 -27.04
C GLN A 30 -9.50 -8.21 -26.15
N GLU A 31 -8.99 -9.39 -25.78
CA GLU A 31 -9.70 -10.31 -24.88
C GLU A 31 -9.66 -9.84 -23.41
N LEU A 32 -8.55 -9.26 -22.95
CA LEU A 32 -8.45 -8.71 -21.59
C LEU A 32 -9.42 -7.54 -21.37
N SER A 33 -9.64 -6.69 -22.38
CA SER A 33 -10.62 -5.60 -22.32
C SER A 33 -12.06 -6.12 -22.18
N ALA A 34 -12.40 -7.25 -22.80
CA ALA A 34 -13.74 -7.84 -22.69
C ALA A 34 -13.96 -8.55 -21.34
N GLU A 35 -12.91 -9.13 -20.75
CA GLU A 35 -12.99 -9.71 -19.40
C GLU A 35 -13.01 -8.62 -18.32
N GLU A 36 -12.23 -7.54 -18.47
CA GLU A 36 -12.28 -6.37 -17.58
C GLU A 36 -13.67 -5.70 -17.61
N GLU A 37 -14.28 -5.52 -18.78
CA GLU A 37 -15.66 -5.03 -18.90
C GLU A 37 -16.68 -5.99 -18.27
N LYS A 38 -16.45 -7.31 -18.34
CA LYS A 38 -17.32 -8.31 -17.71
C LYS A 38 -17.22 -8.27 -16.18
N TRP A 39 -16.03 -8.12 -15.62
CA TRP A 39 -15.87 -7.99 -14.17
C TRP A 39 -16.34 -6.63 -13.66
N ALA A 40 -16.08 -5.54 -14.39
CA ALA A 40 -16.63 -4.21 -14.08
C ALA A 40 -18.16 -4.21 -14.12
N SER A 41 -18.77 -4.85 -15.14
CA SER A 41 -20.23 -5.02 -15.24
C SER A 41 -20.81 -5.92 -14.14
N VAL A 42 -20.05 -6.88 -13.59
CA VAL A 42 -20.47 -7.68 -12.42
C VAL A 42 -20.36 -6.88 -11.11
N MET A 43 -19.47 -5.89 -11.03
CA MET A 43 -19.22 -5.12 -9.82
C MET A 43 -20.00 -3.80 -9.73
N GLU A 44 -20.39 -3.16 -10.85
CA GLU A 44 -21.20 -1.93 -10.88
C GLU A 44 -22.71 -2.15 -10.67
N VAL A 45 -23.15 -3.40 -10.41
CA VAL A 45 -24.58 -3.76 -10.34
C VAL A 45 -25.14 -3.81 -8.91
N ASP A 46 -24.31 -3.65 -7.88
CA ASP A 46 -24.70 -3.88 -6.48
C ASP A 46 -24.99 -2.59 -5.70
N ASP A 47 -26.14 -1.98 -5.97
CA ASP A 47 -26.96 -1.41 -4.89
C ASP A 47 -28.47 -1.50 -5.20
N GLU A 48 -28.85 -1.45 -6.48
CA GLU A 48 -30.28 -1.56 -6.87
C GLU A 48 -30.70 -2.96 -7.37
N LYS A 49 -29.78 -3.81 -7.86
CA LYS A 49 -30.13 -5.14 -8.41
C LYS A 49 -30.12 -6.28 -7.38
N GLU A 50 -29.50 -6.11 -6.21
CA GLU A 50 -29.53 -7.09 -5.11
C GLU A 50 -30.97 -7.40 -4.60
N ARG A 51 -31.97 -6.58 -4.93
CA ARG A 51 -33.37 -6.85 -4.54
C ARG A 51 -34.11 -7.88 -5.39
N ASN A 52 -33.71 -8.15 -6.63
CA ASN A 52 -34.60 -8.87 -7.57
C ASN A 52 -34.09 -10.23 -8.09
N GLU A 53 -32.84 -10.64 -7.84
CA GLU A 53 -32.29 -11.91 -8.37
C GLU A 53 -31.67 -12.85 -7.31
N SER A 54 -32.12 -12.80 -6.06
CA SER A 54 -31.83 -13.85 -5.07
C SER A 54 -32.75 -15.07 -5.24
N LYS A 55 -32.62 -15.75 -6.39
CA LYS A 55 -33.12 -17.12 -6.58
C LYS A 55 -31.95 -18.03 -6.97
N GLY A 56 -31.48 -18.84 -6.02
CA GLY A 56 -30.95 -20.16 -6.38
C GLY A 56 -29.64 -20.63 -5.77
N VAL A 57 -29.05 -19.91 -4.81
CA VAL A 57 -28.11 -20.56 -3.88
C VAL A 57 -28.69 -20.37 -2.49
N ASP A 58 -29.00 -21.46 -1.81
CA ASP A 58 -29.43 -21.46 -0.41
C ASP A 58 -28.31 -20.86 0.45
N GLY A 59 -28.22 -19.53 0.48
CA GLY A 59 -27.20 -18.80 1.21
C GLY A 59 -27.24 -19.12 2.70
N GLU A 60 -28.36 -19.61 3.21
CA GLU A 60 -28.48 -20.07 4.60
C GLU A 60 -27.63 -21.33 4.87
N ASN A 61 -27.33 -22.15 3.86
CA ASN A 61 -26.58 -23.40 4.03
C ASN A 61 -25.05 -23.26 3.92
N PHE A 62 -24.54 -22.14 3.38
CA PHE A 62 -23.09 -21.98 3.20
C PHE A 62 -22.36 -21.84 4.56
N ASN A 63 -22.97 -21.14 5.51
CA ASN A 63 -22.43 -20.96 6.86
C ASN A 63 -22.52 -22.22 7.73
N LEU A 64 -23.45 -23.14 7.43
CA LEU A 64 -23.67 -24.36 8.22
C LEU A 64 -22.62 -25.46 7.98
N LYS A 65 -21.77 -25.32 6.95
CA LYS A 65 -20.75 -26.32 6.59
C LYS A 65 -19.31 -25.87 6.80
N LEU A 66 -19.07 -24.60 7.07
CA LEU A 66 -17.73 -24.06 7.24
C LEU A 66 -17.35 -24.03 8.72
N ASP A 67 -16.31 -24.78 9.07
CA ASP A 67 -15.67 -24.71 10.38
C ASP A 67 -14.82 -23.43 10.47
N LEU A 68 -15.49 -22.32 10.79
CA LEU A 68 -14.86 -21.00 10.90
C LEU A 68 -13.68 -20.98 11.90
N PRO A 69 -13.76 -21.63 13.08
CA PRO A 69 -12.60 -21.79 13.96
C PRO A 69 -11.38 -22.40 13.27
N MET A 70 -11.55 -23.54 12.57
CA MET A 70 -10.44 -24.20 11.86
C MET A 70 -9.85 -23.31 10.76
N ILE A 71 -10.70 -22.59 10.03
CA ILE A 71 -10.27 -21.65 8.98
C ILE A 71 -9.51 -20.47 9.61
N GLY A 72 -9.97 -19.97 10.76
CA GLY A 72 -9.28 -18.92 11.52
C GLY A 72 -7.89 -19.36 11.97
N ASP A 73 -7.77 -20.56 12.52
CA ASP A 73 -6.48 -21.13 12.94
C ASP A 73 -5.52 -21.32 11.75
N LEU A 74 -6.04 -21.84 10.63
CA LEU A 74 -5.26 -21.98 9.40
C LEU A 74 -4.86 -20.61 8.84
N PHE A 75 -5.76 -19.63 8.88
CA PHE A 75 -5.48 -18.27 8.43
C PHE A 75 -4.36 -17.65 9.26
N GLU A 76 -4.42 -17.77 10.59
CA GLU A 76 -3.37 -17.30 11.50
C GLU A 76 -2.03 -17.98 11.24
N MET A 77 -2.03 -19.30 10.98
CA MET A 77 -0.83 -20.04 10.58
C MET A 77 -0.25 -19.52 9.25
N CYS A 78 -1.10 -19.21 8.27
CA CYS A 78 -0.68 -18.74 6.95
C CYS A 78 -0.19 -17.29 6.96
N LYS A 79 -0.62 -16.45 7.91
CA LYS A 79 -0.20 -15.04 8.02
C LYS A 79 1.32 -14.87 8.03
N SER A 80 2.05 -15.78 8.66
CA SER A 80 3.52 -15.71 8.74
C SER A 80 4.23 -15.92 7.40
N PHE A 81 3.55 -16.55 6.42
CA PHE A 81 4.14 -16.89 5.12
C PHE A 81 3.72 -15.92 4.02
N CYS A 82 2.43 -15.58 3.95
CA CYS A 82 1.86 -14.83 2.83
C CYS A 82 1.50 -13.38 3.17
N GLY A 83 1.56 -13.00 4.45
CA GLY A 83 1.09 -11.70 4.92
C GLY A 83 -0.44 -11.64 5.02
N PRO A 84 -1.00 -10.91 6.00
CA PRO A 84 -2.44 -10.85 6.22
C PRO A 84 -3.19 -10.21 5.04
N ARG A 85 -2.57 -9.26 4.34
CA ARG A 85 -3.14 -8.60 3.15
C ARG A 85 -3.45 -9.62 2.06
N ASN A 86 -2.45 -10.36 1.59
CA ASN A 86 -2.59 -11.24 0.43
C ASN A 86 -3.61 -12.34 0.70
N LEU A 87 -3.61 -12.90 1.92
CA LEU A 87 -4.60 -13.90 2.32
C LEU A 87 -6.01 -13.31 2.43
N SER A 88 -6.16 -12.10 2.99
CA SER A 88 -7.47 -11.44 3.08
C SER A 88 -8.04 -11.13 1.69
N THR A 89 -7.20 -10.65 0.77
CA THR A 89 -7.59 -10.37 -0.62
C THR A 89 -7.98 -11.66 -1.35
N LEU A 90 -7.22 -12.74 -1.20
CA LEU A 90 -7.55 -14.03 -1.80
C LEU A 90 -8.86 -14.61 -1.28
N ILE A 91 -9.08 -14.57 0.04
CA ILE A 91 -10.33 -15.07 0.62
C ILE A 91 -11.49 -14.19 0.15
N TYR A 92 -11.33 -12.87 0.16
CA TYR A 92 -12.34 -11.95 -0.35
C TYR A 92 -12.74 -12.25 -1.81
N THR A 93 -11.77 -12.44 -2.72
CA THR A 93 -12.08 -12.74 -4.13
C THR A 93 -12.81 -14.07 -4.29
N ILE A 94 -12.44 -15.10 -3.52
CA ILE A 94 -13.17 -16.38 -3.49
C ILE A 94 -14.60 -16.19 -3.00
N LEU A 95 -14.82 -15.42 -1.92
CA LEU A 95 -16.16 -15.17 -1.38
C LEU A 95 -17.05 -14.41 -2.38
N ARG A 96 -16.49 -13.43 -3.10
CA ARG A 96 -17.21 -12.71 -4.16
C ARG A 96 -17.49 -13.59 -5.37
N TYR A 97 -16.54 -14.44 -5.77
CA TYR A 97 -16.76 -15.43 -6.83
C TYR A 97 -17.91 -16.39 -6.51
N LEU A 98 -18.07 -16.76 -5.24
CA LEU A 98 -19.16 -17.61 -4.76
C LEU A 98 -20.50 -16.87 -4.59
N GLY A 99 -20.55 -15.57 -4.90
CA GLY A 99 -21.78 -14.77 -4.84
C GLY A 99 -22.22 -14.40 -3.42
N LEU A 100 -21.31 -14.35 -2.44
CA LEU A 100 -21.66 -13.88 -1.11
C LEU A 100 -21.87 -12.36 -1.12
N SER A 101 -23.01 -11.90 -0.57
CA SER A 101 -23.29 -10.48 -0.31
C SER A 101 -22.16 -9.81 0.47
N TRP A 102 -21.91 -8.53 0.22
CA TRP A 102 -20.83 -7.76 0.84
C TRP A 102 -20.81 -7.85 2.38
N ARG A 103 -21.97 -7.72 3.02
CA ARG A 103 -22.10 -7.78 4.50
C ARG A 103 -21.65 -9.13 5.05
N ARG A 104 -22.05 -10.23 4.41
CA ARG A 104 -21.69 -11.58 4.83
C ARG A 104 -20.21 -11.88 4.60
N ALA A 105 -19.64 -11.36 3.52
CA ALA A 105 -18.20 -11.45 3.28
C ALA A 105 -17.42 -10.69 4.36
N ASP A 106 -17.86 -9.48 4.75
CA ASP A 106 -17.23 -8.70 5.82
C ASP A 106 -17.32 -9.42 7.19
N ASP A 107 -18.49 -9.94 7.54
CA ASP A 107 -18.70 -10.69 8.78
C ASP A 107 -17.78 -11.92 8.84
N LEU A 108 -17.66 -12.67 7.73
CA LEU A 108 -16.79 -13.84 7.64
C LEU A 108 -15.32 -13.43 7.79
N LEU A 109 -14.86 -12.42 7.05
CA LEU A 109 -13.49 -11.92 7.12
C LEU A 109 -13.13 -11.44 8.54
N ARG A 110 -14.03 -10.72 9.21
CA ARG A 110 -13.85 -10.31 10.61
C ARG A 110 -13.77 -11.50 11.55
N SER A 111 -14.62 -12.51 11.36
CA SER A 111 -14.64 -13.71 12.21
C SER A 111 -13.33 -14.49 12.21
N ILE A 112 -12.61 -14.50 11.08
CA ILE A 112 -11.32 -15.19 10.93
C ILE A 112 -10.12 -14.28 11.22
N GLY A 113 -10.35 -13.02 11.62
CA GLY A 113 -9.30 -12.04 11.90
C GLY A 113 -8.55 -11.57 10.66
N ALA A 114 -9.21 -11.56 9.50
CA ALA A 114 -8.73 -10.98 8.25
C ALA A 114 -9.00 -9.46 8.17
N ASN A 115 -8.51 -8.82 7.12
CA ASN A 115 -8.82 -7.41 6.85
C ASN A 115 -10.31 -7.23 6.52
N THR A 116 -10.82 -6.02 6.75
CA THR A 116 -12.20 -5.66 6.37
C THR A 116 -12.43 -5.86 4.87
N CYS A 117 -13.68 -6.11 4.51
CA CYS A 117 -14.11 -6.27 3.13
C CYS A 117 -13.69 -5.08 2.26
N GLU A 118 -13.83 -3.85 2.76
CA GLU A 118 -13.37 -2.61 2.11
C GLU A 118 -11.87 -2.64 1.79
N THR A 119 -11.04 -3.02 2.77
CA THR A 119 -9.59 -3.09 2.58
C THR A 119 -9.23 -4.20 1.60
N ALA A 120 -9.83 -5.39 1.75
CA ALA A 120 -9.59 -6.52 0.89
C ALA A 120 -10.02 -6.25 -0.56
N HIS A 121 -11.13 -5.53 -0.75
CA HIS A 121 -11.65 -5.11 -2.04
C HIS A 121 -10.70 -4.15 -2.75
N LYS A 122 -10.24 -3.09 -2.08
CA LYS A 122 -9.25 -2.15 -2.64
C LYS A 122 -8.02 -2.89 -3.16
N TRP A 123 -7.51 -3.85 -2.40
CA TRP A 123 -6.35 -4.63 -2.83
C TRP A 123 -6.68 -5.63 -3.94
N ALA A 124 -7.91 -6.15 -3.99
CA ALA A 124 -8.36 -6.98 -5.10
C ALA A 124 -8.45 -6.18 -6.40
N GLU A 125 -8.93 -4.93 -6.37
CA GLU A 125 -8.95 -4.05 -7.55
C GLU A 125 -7.55 -3.78 -8.07
N ILE A 126 -6.60 -3.44 -7.20
CA ILE A 126 -5.19 -3.24 -7.56
C ILE A 126 -4.59 -4.51 -8.17
N PHE A 127 -4.95 -5.68 -7.63
CA PHE A 127 -4.50 -6.96 -8.17
C PHE A 127 -5.08 -7.23 -9.56
N ILE A 128 -6.37 -6.95 -9.76
CA ILE A 128 -7.08 -7.13 -11.04
C ILE A 128 -6.54 -6.15 -12.09
N SER A 129 -6.23 -4.91 -11.71
CA SER A 129 -5.68 -3.90 -12.63
C SER A 129 -4.25 -4.20 -13.11
N GLY A 130 -3.67 -5.33 -12.70
CA GLY A 130 -2.33 -5.75 -13.12
C GLY A 130 -1.18 -4.95 -12.50
N ASP A 131 -1.47 -4.06 -11.54
CA ASP A 131 -0.43 -3.26 -10.86
C ASP A 131 0.21 -4.07 -9.72
N ILE A 132 0.99 -5.06 -10.13
CA ILE A 132 1.67 -5.99 -9.22
C ILE A 132 2.69 -5.25 -8.35
N GLU A 133 3.26 -4.14 -8.81
CA GLU A 133 4.23 -3.35 -8.03
C GLU A 133 3.56 -2.70 -6.82
N ILE A 134 2.42 -2.03 -7.02
CA ILE A 134 1.63 -1.47 -5.91
C ILE A 134 1.10 -2.59 -5.00
N PHE A 135 0.65 -3.71 -5.59
CA PHE A 135 0.17 -4.85 -4.83
C PHE A 135 1.26 -5.49 -3.95
N GLN A 136 2.48 -5.64 -4.48
CA GLN A 136 3.61 -6.27 -3.77
C GLN A 136 4.31 -5.31 -2.82
N ALA A 137 4.18 -4.00 -3.00
CA ALA A 137 4.60 -3.00 -2.03
C ALA A 137 3.82 -3.18 -0.72
N GLU A 138 4.26 -4.15 0.09
CA GLU A 138 3.90 -4.23 1.50
C GLU A 138 4.34 -2.90 2.10
N GLY A 139 3.47 -2.23 2.85
CA GLY A 139 3.77 -0.95 3.53
C GLY A 139 4.91 -1.04 4.56
N ARG A 140 5.81 -2.01 4.44
CA ARG A 140 7.05 -2.19 5.19
C ARG A 140 8.18 -1.42 4.51
N GLY A 141 8.25 -0.11 4.76
CA GLY A 141 9.52 0.63 4.70
C GLY A 141 9.72 1.67 3.59
N GLY A 142 8.69 2.10 2.88
CA GLY A 142 8.77 3.26 1.97
C GLY A 142 7.91 4.41 2.50
N LYS A 143 8.44 5.64 2.51
CA LYS A 143 7.76 6.85 3.01
C LYS A 143 6.29 6.87 2.55
N HIS A 144 5.35 6.98 3.49
CA HIS A 144 3.90 7.03 3.20
C HIS A 144 3.46 8.26 2.39
N HIS A 145 4.38 9.21 2.14
CA HIS A 145 4.22 10.37 1.29
C HIS A 145 5.56 10.63 0.59
N GLU A 146 5.55 11.14 -0.64
CA GLU A 146 6.74 11.79 -1.21
C GLU A 146 7.27 12.76 -0.14
N SER A 147 8.52 12.59 0.28
CA SER A 147 9.05 13.56 1.23
C SER A 147 9.06 14.92 0.55
N PHE A 148 8.89 15.97 1.34
CA PHE A 148 9.01 17.34 0.86
C PHE A 148 10.20 17.58 -0.10
N PHE A 149 11.34 16.92 0.09
CA PHE A 149 12.50 17.04 -0.79
C PHE A 149 12.46 16.16 -2.04
N ASP A 150 11.66 15.09 -2.04
CA ASP A 150 11.38 14.32 -3.26
C ASP A 150 10.57 15.18 -4.25
N VAL A 151 9.69 16.06 -3.73
CA VAL A 151 8.93 17.03 -4.53
C VAL A 151 9.76 18.28 -4.88
N PHE A 152 10.64 18.73 -3.96
CA PHE A 152 11.45 19.95 -4.13
C PHE A 152 12.96 19.67 -3.96
N PRO A 153 13.60 19.00 -4.94
CA PRO A 153 15.02 18.62 -4.84
C PRO A 153 15.98 19.81 -4.80
N GLU A 154 15.64 20.91 -5.51
CA GLU A 154 16.46 22.12 -5.51
C GLU A 154 16.51 22.80 -4.13
N LEU A 155 15.41 22.71 -3.39
CA LEU A 155 15.30 23.23 -2.04
C LEU A 155 16.16 22.42 -1.06
N GLU A 156 16.24 21.10 -1.23
CA GLU A 156 17.15 20.25 -0.46
C GLU A 156 18.62 20.65 -0.66
N LYS A 157 19.01 20.86 -1.93
CA LYS A 157 20.36 21.27 -2.29
C LYS A 157 20.72 22.63 -1.71
N ALA A 158 19.82 23.60 -1.79
CA ALA A 158 20.00 24.92 -1.20
C ALA A 158 20.10 24.86 0.33
N ALA A 159 19.22 24.10 0.99
CA ALA A 159 19.22 23.91 2.43
C ALA A 159 20.52 23.25 2.93
N LYS A 160 21.02 22.23 2.23
CA LYS A 160 22.32 21.60 2.54
C LYS A 160 23.48 22.59 2.39
N ALA A 161 23.50 23.37 1.30
CA ALA A 161 24.54 24.37 1.09
C ALA A 161 24.51 25.46 2.17
N PHE A 162 23.31 25.92 2.56
CA PHE A 162 23.12 26.89 3.63
C PHE A 162 23.61 26.35 4.98
N ALA A 163 23.26 25.11 5.33
CA ALA A 163 23.72 24.47 6.55
C ALA A 163 25.26 24.33 6.58
N ILE A 164 25.87 23.83 5.51
CA ILE A 164 27.33 23.69 5.40
C ILE A 164 28.03 25.06 5.55
N LYS A 165 27.54 26.09 4.85
CA LYS A 165 28.09 27.45 4.92
C LYS A 165 27.98 28.04 6.32
N SER A 166 26.87 27.78 7.01
CA SER A 166 26.63 28.28 8.37
C SER A 166 27.52 27.56 9.39
N CYS A 167 27.63 26.23 9.30
CA CYS A 167 28.54 25.44 10.13
C CYS A 167 30.02 25.70 9.88
N SER A 168 30.40 26.22 8.70
CA SER A 168 31.79 26.57 8.36
C SER A 168 32.25 27.90 8.98
N ARG A 169 31.36 28.65 9.65
CA ARG A 169 31.72 29.90 10.31
C ARG A 169 32.52 29.61 11.59
N LYS A 170 33.34 30.59 12.01
CA LYS A 170 34.17 30.48 13.21
C LYS A 170 33.34 30.37 14.51
N LEU A 171 32.11 30.87 14.49
CA LEU A 171 31.13 30.74 15.55
C LEU A 171 30.10 29.69 15.12
N ALA A 172 29.89 28.68 15.96
CA ALA A 172 28.91 27.61 15.73
C ALA A 172 27.56 28.00 16.37
N ASP A 173 26.95 29.07 15.87
CA ASP A 173 25.68 29.62 16.34
C ASP A 173 24.45 29.15 15.55
N PHE A 174 24.67 28.32 14.52
CA PHE A 174 23.63 27.81 13.64
C PHE A 174 22.60 26.94 14.38
N THR A 175 21.33 27.31 14.27
CA THR A 175 20.21 26.57 14.87
C THR A 175 19.29 25.93 13.82
N ALA A 176 18.51 24.93 14.24
CA ALA A 176 17.48 24.32 13.38
C ALA A 176 16.38 25.32 12.98
N VAL A 177 16.16 26.36 13.78
CA VAL A 177 15.19 27.44 13.47
C VAL A 177 15.66 28.26 12.28
N ASP A 178 16.96 28.57 12.20
CA ASP A 178 17.54 29.29 11.08
C ASP A 178 17.37 28.51 9.77
N LEU A 179 17.56 27.19 9.82
CA LEU A 179 17.33 26.30 8.68
C LEU A 179 15.86 26.26 8.26
N ALA A 180 14.94 26.16 9.22
CA ALA A 180 13.51 26.14 8.93
C ALA A 180 13.04 27.44 8.28
N ASN A 181 13.47 28.60 8.80
CA ASN A 181 13.17 29.92 8.23
C ASN A 181 13.75 30.09 6.82
N PHE A 182 14.96 29.57 6.58
CA PHE A 182 15.58 29.57 5.25
C PHE A 182 14.74 28.74 4.26
N ILE A 183 14.40 27.49 4.63
CA ILE A 183 13.58 26.60 3.79
C ILE A 183 12.23 27.23 3.47
N ASP A 184 11.58 27.84 4.46
CA ASP A 184 10.29 28.51 4.31
C ASP A 184 10.37 29.66 3.30
N THR A 185 11.35 30.55 3.47
CA THR A 185 11.55 31.70 2.57
C THR A 185 11.84 31.25 1.14
N THR A 186 12.77 30.31 0.96
CA THR A 186 13.15 29.81 -0.37
C THR A 186 12.01 29.02 -1.04
N PHE A 187 11.15 28.34 -0.28
CA PHE A 187 9.97 27.67 -0.82
C PHE A 187 8.99 28.66 -1.45
N TYR A 188 8.67 29.76 -0.76
CA TYR A 188 7.77 30.79 -1.27
C TYR A 188 8.35 31.54 -2.47
N GLU A 189 9.66 31.79 -2.47
CA GLU A 189 10.37 32.34 -3.63
C GLU A 189 10.29 31.43 -4.86
N LEU A 190 10.52 30.12 -4.67
CA LEU A 190 10.55 29.14 -5.76
C LEU A 190 9.17 28.86 -6.34
N THR A 191 8.14 28.83 -5.50
CA THR A 191 6.75 28.59 -5.91
C THR A 191 6.01 29.87 -6.33
N GLN A 192 6.62 31.05 -6.14
CA GLN A 192 6.00 32.37 -6.37
C GLN A 192 4.70 32.58 -5.60
N THR A 193 4.56 31.93 -4.45
CA THR A 193 3.37 32.04 -3.60
C THR A 193 3.65 33.02 -2.45
N SER A 194 2.60 33.71 -1.99
CA SER A 194 2.69 34.59 -0.82
C SER A 194 2.35 33.83 0.45
N LYS A 195 3.10 34.10 1.52
CA LYS A 195 2.86 33.52 2.84
C LYS A 195 1.59 34.12 3.44
N LEU A 196 0.56 33.30 3.64
CA LEU A 196 -0.74 33.74 4.16
C LEU A 196 -0.79 33.73 5.70
N ASN A 197 -0.03 32.85 6.34
CA ASN A 197 -0.01 32.65 7.80
C ASN A 197 1.44 32.57 8.31
N ASP A 198 1.66 32.85 9.59
CA ASP A 198 2.99 32.74 10.25
C ASP A 198 3.48 31.29 10.46
N THR A 199 2.76 30.30 9.95
CA THR A 199 3.16 28.89 10.01
C THR A 199 4.30 28.59 9.06
N LEU A 200 5.26 27.79 9.52
CA LEU A 200 6.37 27.28 8.68
C LEU A 200 5.89 26.13 7.79
N VAL A 201 6.36 26.07 6.54
CA VAL A 201 6.12 24.98 5.58
C VAL A 201 6.66 23.64 6.10
N ARG A 202 7.71 23.68 6.93
CA ARG A 202 8.31 22.53 7.61
C ARG A 202 8.46 22.82 9.10
N SER A 203 8.08 21.86 9.95
CA SER A 203 8.29 22.00 11.39
C SER A 203 9.78 21.97 11.73
N ILE A 204 10.18 22.76 12.74
CA ILE A 204 11.56 22.81 13.25
C ILE A 204 12.07 21.40 13.61
N GLU A 205 11.19 20.58 14.20
CA GLU A 205 11.47 19.19 14.60
C GLU A 205 11.83 18.29 13.43
N SER A 206 11.33 18.61 12.23
CA SER A 206 11.61 17.87 11.01
C SER A 206 12.90 18.33 10.30
N CYS A 207 13.47 19.47 10.72
CA CYS A 207 14.75 19.99 10.24
C CYS A 207 15.94 19.41 11.03
N ARG A 208 15.95 18.08 11.26
CA ARG A 208 17.07 17.39 11.90
C ARG A 208 18.22 17.21 10.91
N LEU A 209 19.36 17.82 11.22
CA LEU A 209 20.63 17.53 10.56
C LEU A 209 21.34 16.42 11.33
N ASP A 210 21.37 15.22 10.78
CA ASP A 210 22.25 14.16 11.27
C ASP A 210 23.69 14.53 10.90
N LEU A 211 24.37 15.22 11.81
CA LEU A 211 25.81 15.46 11.69
C LEU A 211 26.53 14.13 11.86
N ARG A 212 27.21 13.65 10.82
CA ARG A 212 28.20 12.57 10.96
C ARG A 212 29.28 13.06 11.91
N ARG A 213 29.43 12.37 13.05
CA ARG A 213 30.56 12.54 13.98
C ARG A 213 31.86 12.11 13.34
#